data_AF-A0A1M5KDL5-F1
#
_entry.id   AF-A0A1M5KDL5-F1
#
_cell.length_a   1.000
_cell.length_b   1.000
_cell.length_c   1.000
_cell.angle_alpha   90.00
_cell.angle_beta   90.00
_cell.angle_gamma   90.00
#
_symmetry.space_group_name_H-M   'P 1'
#
loop_
_entity.id
_entity.type
_entity.pdbx_description
1 polymer ?
#
loop_
_entity_poly.entity_id
_entity_poly.type
_entity_poly.pdbx_seq_one_letter_code
_entity_poly.pdbx_strand_id
1 'polypeptide(L)' 'MDKEINVLSKSELKVLTLICNGYTSETIGLKLGITKSTVQTHRRNMLRKTGFKNTQQLVGWAVREGFLK' A
#
# COMPACT_ATOMS: atom_id res chain seq x y z
N MET A 1 11.23 14.26 -10.29
CA MET A 1 11.43 13.35 -9.14
C MET A 1 10.20 12.47 -9.09
N ASP A 2 10.13 11.41 -9.92
CA ASP A 2 8.83 10.79 -10.27
C ASP A 2 8.86 9.25 -10.16
N LYS A 3 9.87 8.72 -9.46
CA LYS A 3 10.33 7.34 -9.69
C LYS A 3 9.77 6.28 -8.74
N GLU A 4 9.04 6.67 -7.70
CA GLU A 4 8.67 5.73 -6.62
C GLU A 4 7.35 4.98 -6.87
N ILE A 5 6.46 5.51 -7.72
CA ILE A 5 5.11 4.95 -7.92
C ILE A 5 5.05 3.90 -9.02
N ASN A 6 5.85 4.10 -10.06
CA ASN A 6 5.96 3.12 -11.14
C ASN A 6 6.56 1.77 -10.67
N VAL A 7 7.07 1.71 -9.43
CA VAL A 7 7.61 0.47 -8.84
C VAL A 7 6.48 -0.42 -8.29
N LEU A 8 5.34 0.17 -7.88
CA LEU A 8 4.24 -0.58 -7.28
C LEU A 8 3.34 -1.20 -8.35
N SER A 9 2.97 -2.46 -8.15
CA SER A 9 2.04 -3.16 -9.03
C SER A 9 0.60 -2.70 -8.78
N LYS A 10 -0.30 -2.90 -9.76
CA LYS A 10 -1.73 -2.54 -9.63
C LYS A 10 -2.38 -3.12 -8.36
N SER A 11 -2.03 -4.35 -7.97
CA SER A 11 -2.54 -4.98 -6.75
C SER A 11 -1.98 -4.33 -5.48
N GLU A 12 -0.73 -3.90 -5.50
CA GLU A 12 -0.09 -3.20 -4.37
C GLU A 12 -0.70 -1.80 -4.20
N LEU A 13 -0.94 -1.09 -5.31
CA LEU A 13 -1.64 0.20 -5.31
C LEU A 13 -3.05 0.06 -4.69
N LYS A 14 -3.82 -0.97 -5.08
CA LYS A 14 -5.15 -1.23 -4.46
C LYS A 14 -5.06 -1.41 -2.95
N VAL A 15 -4.08 -2.19 -2.48
CA VAL A 15 -3.84 -2.38 -1.04
C VAL A 15 -3.47 -1.06 -0.38
N LEU A 16 -2.55 -0.30 -0.96
CA LEU A 16 -2.12 1.00 -0.44
C LEU A 16 -3.28 1.98 -0.32
N THR A 17 -4.13 2.08 -1.34
CA THR A 17 -5.33 2.93 -1.32
C THR A 17 -6.24 2.57 -0.16
N LEU A 18 -6.49 1.28 0.10
CA LEU A 18 -7.34 0.87 1.20
C LEU A 18 -6.69 1.12 2.56
N ILE A 19 -5.37 0.94 2.70
CA ILE A 19 -4.65 1.30 3.94
C ILE A 19 -4.80 2.78 4.23
N CYS A 20 -4.67 3.63 3.23
CA CYS A 20 -4.76 5.08 3.42
C CYS A 20 -6.19 5.56 3.72
N ASN A 21 -7.20 4.81 3.27
CA ASN A 21 -8.59 4.99 3.69
C ASN A 21 -8.87 4.48 5.13
N GLY A 22 -7.85 4.03 5.86
CA GLY A 22 -7.99 3.57 7.25
C GLY A 22 -8.49 2.12 7.40
N TYR A 23 -8.55 1.34 6.32
CA TYR A 23 -8.96 -0.06 6.44
C TYR A 23 -7.87 -0.93 7.09
N THR A 24 -8.30 -1.86 7.94
CA THR A 24 -7.39 -2.84 8.54
C THR A 24 -6.98 -3.90 7.52
N SER A 25 -5.84 -4.58 7.75
CA SER A 25 -5.39 -5.67 6.86
C SER A 25 -6.40 -6.81 6.73
N GLU A 26 -7.29 -6.96 7.70
CA GLU A 26 -8.37 -7.95 7.67
C GLU A 26 -9.49 -7.51 6.72
N THR A 27 -9.99 -6.28 6.89
CA THR A 27 -11.01 -5.70 6.01
C THR A 27 -10.52 -5.56 4.56
N ILE A 28 -9.24 -5.23 4.37
CA ILE A 28 -8.61 -5.18 3.04
C ILE A 28 -8.63 -6.57 2.39
N GLY A 29 -8.30 -7.61 3.16
CA GLY A 29 -8.36 -8.98 2.68
C GLY A 29 -9.76 -9.35 2.21
N LEU A 30 -10.77 -9.05 3.01
CA LEU A 30 -12.17 -9.27 2.66
C LEU A 30 -12.59 -8.51 1.39
N LYS A 31 -12.23 -7.23 1.26
CA LYS A 31 -12.56 -6.41 0.09
C LYS A 31 -11.88 -6.87 -1.21
N LEU A 32 -10.65 -7.36 -1.11
CA LEU A 32 -9.86 -7.79 -2.27
C LEU A 32 -10.00 -9.30 -2.56
N GLY A 33 -10.74 -10.05 -1.74
CA GLY A 33 -10.87 -11.50 -1.86
C GLY A 33 -9.56 -12.25 -1.58
N ILE A 34 -8.69 -11.70 -0.74
CA ILE A 34 -7.39 -12.29 -0.38
C ILE A 34 -7.24 -12.44 1.13
N THR A 35 -6.30 -13.27 1.58
CA THR A 35 -6.07 -13.44 3.01
C THR A 35 -5.36 -12.23 3.62
N LYS A 36 -5.56 -12.01 4.92
CA LYS A 36 -4.79 -11.04 5.72
C LYS A 36 -3.28 -11.22 5.55
N SER A 37 -2.79 -12.46 5.46
CA SER A 37 -1.37 -12.77 5.23
C SER A 37 -0.91 -12.24 3.87
N THR A 38 -1.71 -12.42 2.82
CA THR A 38 -1.43 -11.86 1.49
C THR A 38 -1.34 -10.34 1.53
N VAL A 39 -2.22 -9.66 2.27
CA VAL A 39 -2.14 -8.20 2.47
C VAL A 39 -0.83 -7.80 3.15
N GLN A 40 -0.39 -8.53 4.17
CA GLN A 40 0.90 -8.27 4.84
C GLN A 40 2.09 -8.49 3.89
N THR A 41 2.01 -9.48 3.01
CA THR A 41 3.02 -9.72 1.97
C THR A 41 3.08 -8.56 0.98
N HIS A 42 1.94 -8.05 0.51
CA HIS A 42 1.90 -6.84 -0.31
C HIS A 42 2.53 -5.64 0.41
N ARG A 43 2.24 -5.43 1.70
CA ARG A 43 2.86 -4.36 2.49
C ARG A 43 4.38 -4.49 2.53
N ARG A 44 4.92 -5.68 2.83
CA ARG A 44 6.37 -5.92 2.82
C ARG A 44 7.00 -5.65 1.46
N ASN A 45 6.35 -6.11 0.38
CA ASN A 45 6.85 -5.89 -0.97
C ASN A 45 6.84 -4.41 -1.34
N MET A 46 5.78 -3.67 -1.01
CA MET A 46 5.71 -2.23 -1.20
C MET A 46 6.84 -1.51 -0.48
N LEU A 47 7.07 -1.81 0.81
CA LEU A 47 8.16 -1.21 1.59
C LEU A 47 9.53 -1.51 0.99
N ARG A 48 9.76 -2.76 0.56
CA ARG A 48 11.01 -3.14 -0.09
C ARG A 48 11.22 -2.43 -1.42
N LYS A 49 10.16 -2.23 -2.20
CA LYS A 49 10.19 -1.57 -3.51
C LYS A 49 10.38 -0.06 -3.42
N THR A 50 9.76 0.57 -2.43
CA THR A 50 9.79 2.02 -2.20
C THR A 50 10.94 2.45 -1.28
N GLY A 51 11.54 1.52 -0.53
CA GLY A 51 12.57 1.83 0.45
C GLY A 51 12.06 2.40 1.78
N PHE A 52 10.74 2.52 1.96
CA PHE A 52 10.17 2.99 3.23
C PHE A 52 10.39 1.98 4.35
N LYS A 53 10.64 2.48 5.56
CA LYS A 53 10.92 1.63 6.73
C LYS A 53 9.64 1.06 7.35
N ASN A 54 8.51 1.73 7.17
CA ASN A 54 7.25 1.31 7.75
C ASN A 54 6.05 1.77 6.90
N THR A 55 4.88 1.17 7.16
CA THR A 55 3.66 1.49 6.43
C THR A 55 3.19 2.92 6.67
N GLN A 56 3.47 3.51 7.82
CA GLN A 56 3.07 4.89 8.10
C GLN A 56 3.79 5.89 7.20
N GLN A 57 5.09 5.69 6.95
CA GLN A 57 5.86 6.47 5.98
C GLN A 57 5.31 6.30 4.57
N LEU A 58 5.03 5.05 4.17
CA LEU A 58 4.43 4.76 2.86
C LEU A 58 3.07 5.45 2.69
N VAL A 59 2.21 5.43 3.72
CA VAL A 59 0.90 6.10 3.72
C VAL A 59 1.06 7.61 3.67
N GLY A 60 1.91 8.18 4.52
CA GLY A 60 2.15 9.63 4.56
C GLY A 60 2.71 10.16 3.23
N TRP A 61 3.59 9.39 2.59
CA TRP A 61 4.07 9.67 1.24
C TRP A 61 2.95 9.57 0.20
N ALA A 62 2.15 8.50 0.22
CA ALA A 62 1.04 8.32 -0.74
C ALA A 62 -0.01 9.45 -0.67
N VAL A 63 -0.28 9.95 0.54
CA VAL A 63 -1.15 11.12 0.75
C VAL A 63 -0.50 12.40 0.25
N ARG A 64 0.79 12.64 0.57
CA ARG A 64 1.51 13.85 0.17
C ARG A 64 1.61 13.99 -1.35
N GLU A 65 1.91 12.91 -2.03
CA GLU A 65 2.09 12.91 -3.49
C GLU A 65 0.76 12.95 -4.26
N GLY A 66 -0.39 12.93 -3.56
CA GLY A 66 -1.71 13.02 -4.21
C GLY A 66 -2.14 11.74 -4.92
N PHE A 67 -1.61 10.57 -4.55
CA PHE A 67 -2.06 9.28 -5.08
C PHE A 67 -3.45 8.87 -4.62
N LEU A 68 -4.00 9.63 -3.68
CA LEU A 68 -5.29 9.42 -3.08
C LEU A 68 -6.04 10.74 -3.27
N LYS A 69 -7.03 10.68 -4.14
CA LYS A 69 -7.94 11.78 -4.44
C LYS A 69 -9.29 11.48 -3.82
#